data_AF-A0A379FHW7-F1
#
_entry.id   AF-A0A379FHW7-F1
#
_cell.length_a   1.000
_cell.length_b   1.000
_cell.length_c   1.000
_cell.angle_alpha   90.00
_cell.angle_beta   90.00
_cell.angle_gamma   90.00
#
_symmetry.space_group_name_H-M   'P 1'
#
loop_
_entity.id
_entity.type
_entity.pdbx_description
1 polymer ?
#
loop_
_entity_poly.entity_id
_entity_poly.type
_entity_poly.pdbx_seq_one_letter_code
_entity_poly.pdbx_strand_id
1 'polypeptide(L)'
;MLDAFNEAIADGVIKENPVSVTKPPKTSVQRSRLSLEEFKYALEHTNDKYRHMFLLAALTAQRISDIINMKWDDIKNDRLYVTQIKTGSKVAIPLSLRLESIGYSIKDVLNLMNRNSDKICGNTTAKTLRGKFIEALP
;
A
#
# COMPACT_ATOMS: atom_id res chain seq x y z
N MET A 1 -7.04 -15.72 20.66
CA MET A 1 -7.56 -16.67 21.66
C MET A 1 -6.54 -16.95 22.75
N LEU A 2 -5.30 -17.35 22.44
CA LEU A 2 -4.22 -17.48 23.44
C LEU A 2 -4.11 -16.24 24.35
N ASP A 3 -4.09 -15.05 23.74
CA ASP A 3 -4.00 -13.76 24.43
C ASP A 3 -5.20 -13.49 25.35
N ALA A 4 -6.42 -13.72 24.85
CA ALA A 4 -7.65 -13.56 25.64
C ALA A 4 -7.70 -14.47 26.89
N PHE A 5 -7.18 -15.70 26.80
CA PHE A 5 -7.08 -16.60 27.95
C PHE A 5 -5.93 -16.19 28.90
N ASN A 6 -4.87 -15.55 28.39
CA ASN A 6 -3.83 -14.98 29.26
C ASN A 6 -4.37 -13.78 30.06
N GLU A 7 -5.18 -12.91 29.43
CA GLU A 7 -5.87 -11.82 30.12
C GLU A 7 -6.83 -12.36 31.20
N ALA A 8 -7.61 -13.39 30.90
CA ALA A 8 -8.49 -14.03 31.88
C ALA A 8 -7.74 -14.66 33.07
N ILE A 9 -6.49 -15.11 32.89
CA ILE A 9 -5.62 -15.55 34.00
C ILE A 9 -5.15 -14.35 34.81
N ALA A 10 -4.73 -13.26 34.16
CA ALA A 10 -4.29 -12.04 34.82
C ALA A 10 -5.42 -11.43 35.68
N ASP A 11 -6.65 -11.49 35.19
CA ASP A 11 -7.87 -11.08 35.91
C ASP A 11 -8.34 -12.11 36.95
N GLY A 12 -7.65 -13.26 37.06
CA GLY A 12 -7.97 -14.31 38.04
C GLY A 12 -9.24 -15.13 37.75
N VAL A 13 -9.82 -14.98 36.56
CA VAL A 13 -11.06 -15.68 36.13
C VAL A 13 -10.81 -17.17 35.95
N ILE A 14 -9.64 -17.54 35.47
CA ILE A 14 -9.21 -18.93 35.25
C ILE A 14 -7.77 -19.13 35.72
N LYS A 15 -7.36 -20.38 35.94
CA LYS A 15 -6.03 -20.70 36.48
C LYS A 15 -5.00 -21.08 35.42
N GLU A 16 -5.44 -21.58 34.28
CA GLU A 16 -4.58 -22.11 33.24
C GLU A 16 -5.12 -21.81 31.85
N ASN A 17 -4.23 -21.70 30.87
CA ASN A 17 -4.60 -21.37 29.49
C ASN A 17 -4.80 -22.68 28.70
N PRO A 18 -6.03 -23.07 28.36
CA PRO A 18 -6.29 -24.32 27.63
C PRO A 18 -5.73 -24.32 26.20
N VAL A 19 -5.41 -23.14 25.65
CA VAL A 19 -4.86 -23.00 24.30
C VAL A 19 -3.34 -23.22 24.28
N SER A 20 -2.67 -23.16 25.44
CA SER A 20 -1.21 -23.29 25.56
C SER A 20 -0.66 -24.65 25.05
N VAL A 21 -1.46 -25.71 25.14
CA VAL A 21 -1.10 -27.07 24.69
C VAL A 21 -1.35 -27.28 23.20
N THR A 22 -1.99 -26.33 22.52
CA THR A 22 -2.31 -26.43 21.10
C THR A 22 -1.12 -25.97 20.25
N LYS A 23 -0.93 -26.62 19.09
CA LYS A 23 0.10 -26.20 18.13
C LYS A 23 -0.53 -25.26 17.09
N PRO A 24 0.05 -24.08 16.81
CA PRO A 24 -0.45 -23.23 15.74
C PRO A 24 -0.33 -23.95 14.39
N PRO A 25 -1.32 -23.78 13.49
CA PRO A 25 -1.26 -24.40 12.18
C PRO A 25 -0.07 -23.84 11.38
N LYS A 26 0.63 -24.71 10.65
CA LYS A 26 1.68 -24.28 9.71
C LYS A 26 1.00 -23.71 8.47
N THR A 27 1.18 -22.42 8.22
CA THR A 27 0.65 -21.76 7.03
C THR A 27 1.80 -21.36 6.11
N SER A 28 1.70 -21.72 4.83
CA SER A 28 2.60 -21.24 3.77
C SER A 28 2.02 -20.00 3.09
N VAL A 29 2.92 -19.12 2.61
CA VAL A 29 2.51 -17.92 1.87
C VAL A 29 2.12 -18.32 0.45
N GLN A 30 0.82 -18.23 0.14
CA GLN A 30 0.27 -18.57 -1.18
C GLN A 30 0.37 -17.44 -2.21
N ARG A 31 0.71 -16.21 -1.79
CA ARG A 31 0.78 -15.04 -2.68
C ARG A 31 2.04 -15.10 -3.54
N SER A 32 1.86 -15.12 -4.86
CA SER A 32 2.94 -14.99 -5.84
C SER A 32 3.57 -13.59 -5.82
N ARG A 33 4.76 -13.46 -6.41
CA ARG A 33 5.41 -12.17 -6.67
C ARG A 33 5.01 -11.69 -8.05
N LEU A 34 4.89 -10.37 -8.18
CA LEU A 34 4.63 -9.69 -9.43
C LEU A 34 5.94 -9.48 -10.19
N SER A 35 6.00 -9.90 -11.45
CA SER A 35 7.11 -9.65 -12.36
C SER A 35 7.00 -8.26 -13.01
N LEU A 36 8.12 -7.76 -13.53
CA LEU A 36 8.13 -6.47 -14.24
C LEU A 36 7.24 -6.50 -15.49
N GLU A 37 7.20 -7.63 -16.20
CA GLU A 37 6.42 -7.77 -17.43
C GLU A 37 4.91 -7.80 -17.15
N GLU A 38 4.46 -8.51 -16.10
CA GLU A 38 3.07 -8.43 -15.64
C GLU A 38 2.69 -7.00 -15.21
N PHE A 39 3.61 -6.27 -14.58
CA PHE A 39 3.36 -4.88 -14.20
C PHE A 39 3.23 -3.97 -15.43
N LYS A 40 4.12 -4.10 -16.42
CA LYS A 40 4.03 -3.35 -17.69
C LYS A 40 2.74 -3.67 -18.43
N TYR A 41 2.36 -4.95 -18.50
CA TYR A 41 1.10 -5.38 -19.08
C TYR A 41 -0.09 -4.67 -18.42
N ALA A 42 -0.13 -4.63 -17.08
CA ALA A 42 -1.18 -3.93 -16.35
C ALA A 42 -1.21 -2.41 -16.58
N LEU A 43 -0.07 -1.78 -16.87
CA LEU A 43 -0.02 -0.35 -17.21
C LEU A 43 -0.60 -0.08 -18.61
N GLU A 44 -0.51 -1.03 -19.53
CA GLU A 44 -1.05 -0.93 -20.90
C GLU A 44 -2.54 -1.27 -20.97
N HIS A 45 -3.03 -2.13 -20.08
CA HIS A 45 -4.41 -2.65 -20.07
C HIS A 45 -5.31 -1.97 -19.04
N THR A 46 -4.95 -0.75 -18.62
CA THR A 46 -5.77 0.05 -17.69
C THR A 46 -5.94 1.48 -18.22
N ASN A 47 -6.89 2.23 -17.65
CA ASN A 47 -7.07 3.63 -18.03
C ASN A 47 -6.03 4.54 -17.37
N ASP A 48 -5.80 5.73 -17.94
CA ASP A 48 -4.80 6.69 -17.47
C ASP A 48 -4.90 7.00 -15.98
N LYS A 49 -6.13 7.14 -15.46
CA LYS A 49 -6.36 7.41 -14.03
C LYS A 49 -5.71 6.33 -13.16
N TYR A 50 -5.99 5.06 -13.42
CA TYR A 50 -5.43 3.96 -12.61
C TYR A 50 -3.96 3.68 -12.95
N ARG A 51 -3.57 3.85 -14.22
CA ARG A 51 -2.18 3.76 -14.67
C ARG A 51 -1.27 4.66 -13.84
N HIS A 52 -1.63 5.93 -13.68
CA HIS A 52 -0.86 6.88 -12.88
C HIS A 52 -0.80 6.45 -11.40
N MET A 53 -1.89 5.92 -10.84
CA MET A 53 -1.91 5.43 -9.45
C MET A 53 -1.02 4.20 -9.25
N PHE A 54 -0.96 3.28 -10.22
CA PHE A 54 -0.07 2.12 -10.18
C PHE A 54 1.40 2.56 -10.24
N LEU A 55 1.72 3.52 -11.12
CA LEU A 55 3.06 4.10 -11.19
C LEU A 55 3.46 4.77 -9.87
N LEU A 56 2.57 5.57 -9.27
CA LEU A 56 2.83 6.21 -7.97
C LEU A 56 3.08 5.17 -6.87
N ALA A 57 2.32 4.08 -6.85
CA ALA A 57 2.50 3.00 -5.89
C ALA A 57 3.85 2.29 -6.06
N ALA A 58 4.26 2.01 -7.30
CA ALA A 58 5.55 1.40 -7.59
C ALA A 58 6.73 2.32 -7.23
N LEU A 59 6.64 3.61 -7.57
CA LEU A 59 7.70 4.60 -7.33
C LEU A 59 7.89 4.92 -5.84
N THR A 60 6.80 5.03 -5.08
CA THR A 60 6.88 5.40 -3.66
C THR A 60 7.05 4.20 -2.73
N ALA A 61 6.77 2.99 -3.22
CA ALA A 61 6.77 1.74 -2.46
C ALA A 61 5.93 1.77 -1.17
N GLN A 62 4.90 2.63 -1.10
CA GLN A 62 4.03 2.73 0.07
C GLN A 62 2.89 1.72 0.03
N ARG A 63 2.31 1.44 1.20
CA ARG A 63 1.15 0.54 1.30
C ARG A 63 -0.05 1.20 0.63
N ILE A 64 -0.93 0.39 0.06
CA ILE A 64 -2.12 0.90 -0.63
C ILE A 64 -2.97 1.86 0.22
N SER A 65 -3.06 1.61 1.53
CA SER A 65 -3.76 2.48 2.48
C SER A 65 -3.11 3.85 2.62
N ASP A 66 -1.79 3.91 2.53
CA ASP A 66 -1.03 5.16 2.57
C ASP A 66 -1.19 5.90 1.24
N ILE A 67 -1.03 5.20 0.10
CA ILE A 67 -1.19 5.73 -1.27
C ILE A 67 -2.53 6.47 -1.44
N ILE A 68 -3.65 5.81 -1.11
CA ILE A 68 -4.99 6.39 -1.30
C ILE A 68 -5.30 7.56 -0.35
N ASN A 69 -4.44 7.82 0.65
CA ASN A 69 -4.61 8.91 1.61
C ASN A 69 -3.57 10.03 1.47
N MET A 70 -2.62 9.91 0.53
CA MET A 70 -1.67 10.99 0.23
C MET A 70 -2.41 12.23 -0.28
N LYS A 71 -2.03 13.40 0.22
CA LYS A 71 -2.59 14.69 -0.17
C LYS A 71 -1.58 15.53 -0.94
N TRP A 72 -2.08 16.45 -1.74
CA TRP A 72 -1.22 17.42 -2.43
C TRP A 72 -0.43 18.29 -1.43
N ASP A 73 -1.03 18.61 -0.28
CA ASP A 73 -0.40 19.38 0.79
C ASP A 73 0.75 18.64 1.49
N ASP A 74 0.88 17.32 1.29
CA ASP A 74 1.99 16.53 1.79
C ASP A 74 3.27 16.74 0.96
N ILE A 75 3.19 17.46 -0.15
CA ILE A 75 4.32 17.75 -1.04
C ILE A 75 4.92 19.11 -0.69
N LYS A 76 6.17 19.12 -0.19
CA LYS A 76 6.90 20.34 0.20
C LYS A 76 8.38 20.18 -0.13
N ASN A 77 9.05 21.26 -0.53
CA ASN A 77 10.50 21.27 -0.78
C ASN A 77 10.99 20.13 -1.69
N ASP A 78 10.29 19.87 -2.81
CA ASP A 78 10.55 18.76 -3.73
C ASP A 78 10.57 17.35 -3.07
N ARG A 79 9.78 17.18 -2.00
CA ARG A 79 9.59 15.89 -1.32
C ARG A 79 8.12 15.63 -1.02
N LEU A 80 7.74 14.36 -1.09
CA LEU A 80 6.47 13.83 -0.61
C LEU A 80 6.66 13.29 0.81
N TYR A 81 5.97 13.89 1.78
CA TYR A 81 5.99 13.47 3.17
C TYR A 81 4.88 12.45 3.44
N VAL A 82 5.20 11.32 4.04
CA VAL A 82 4.24 10.24 4.31
C VAL A 82 4.39 9.80 5.76
N THR A 83 3.28 9.80 6.49
CA THR A 83 3.20 9.12 7.80
C THR A 83 2.47 7.80 7.59
N GLN A 84 3.18 6.69 7.76
CA GLN A 84 2.65 5.36 7.49
C GLN A 84 1.58 4.97 8.53
N ILE A 85 0.38 4.63 8.07
CA ILE A 85 -0.76 4.31 8.94
C ILE A 85 -0.47 3.10 9.83
N LYS A 86 0.19 2.08 9.29
CA LYS A 86 0.41 0.80 10.01
C LYS A 86 1.39 0.93 11.18
N THR A 87 2.46 1.71 11.01
CA THR A 87 3.60 1.72 11.94
C THR A 87 3.86 3.09 12.58
N GLY A 88 3.22 4.14 12.09
CA GLY A 88 3.47 5.53 12.51
C GLY A 88 4.78 6.13 11.97
N SER A 89 5.55 5.37 11.18
CA SER A 89 6.84 5.81 10.65
C SER A 89 6.68 6.99 9.69
N LYS A 90 7.54 8.01 9.81
CA LYS A 90 7.53 9.19 8.95
C LYS A 90 8.66 9.10 7.92
N VAL A 91 8.32 9.24 6.65
CA VAL A 91 9.28 9.22 5.55
C VAL A 91 9.09 10.46 4.67
N ALA A 92 10.18 10.93 4.07
CA ALA A 92 10.14 12.00 3.08
C ALA A 92 10.81 11.49 1.81
N ILE A 93 10.05 11.39 0.72
CA ILE A 93 10.47 10.76 -0.54
C ILE A 93 10.77 11.88 -1.56
N PRO A 94 11.96 11.94 -2.15
CA PRO A 94 12.28 12.99 -3.13
C PRO A 94 11.46 12.80 -4.41
N LEU A 95 10.89 13.89 -4.95
CA LEU A 95 10.09 13.83 -6.18
C LEU A 95 10.91 13.44 -7.42
N SER A 96 12.23 13.62 -7.37
CA SER A 96 13.16 13.21 -8.42
C SER A 96 13.41 11.70 -8.48
N LEU A 97 12.92 10.92 -7.50
CA LEU A 97 13.08 9.46 -7.51
C LEU A 97 12.46 8.88 -8.77
N ARG A 98 13.27 8.13 -9.53
CA ARG A 98 12.95 7.57 -10.84
C ARG A 98 13.20 6.07 -10.87
N LEU A 99 12.29 5.35 -11.50
CA LEU A 99 12.49 3.93 -11.83
C LEU A 99 12.83 3.82 -13.31
N GLU A 100 14.11 3.55 -13.61
CA GLU A 100 14.59 3.47 -15.01
C GLU A 100 13.92 2.35 -15.81
N SER A 101 13.54 1.25 -15.16
CA SER A 101 12.84 0.12 -15.80
C SER A 101 11.44 0.46 -16.33
N ILE A 102 10.82 1.54 -15.83
CA ILE A 102 9.48 2.00 -16.21
C ILE A 102 9.53 3.38 -16.88
N GLY A 103 10.61 4.14 -16.67
CA GLY A 103 10.86 5.40 -17.35
C GLY A 103 10.16 6.63 -16.77
N TYR A 104 9.74 6.57 -15.49
CA TYR A 104 9.04 7.67 -14.82
C TYR A 104 9.70 8.05 -13.49
N SER A 105 9.69 9.35 -13.18
CA SER A 105 9.91 9.86 -11.83
C SER A 105 8.58 10.10 -11.10
N ILE A 106 8.63 10.25 -9.76
CA ILE A 106 7.46 10.67 -8.98
C ILE A 106 6.92 12.01 -9.50
N LYS A 107 7.80 12.96 -9.80
CA LYS A 107 7.44 14.27 -10.34
C LYS A 107 6.67 14.16 -11.66
N ASP A 108 7.12 13.30 -12.57
CA ASP A 108 6.44 13.07 -13.85
C ASP A 108 5.03 12.55 -13.64
N VAL A 109 4.87 11.55 -12.77
CA VAL A 109 3.56 10.94 -12.49
C VAL A 109 2.62 11.93 -11.81
N LEU A 110 3.11 12.74 -10.88
CA LEU A 110 2.30 13.76 -10.21
C LEU A 110 1.80 14.85 -11.18
N ASN A 111 2.59 15.19 -12.20
CA ASN A 111 2.18 16.15 -13.23
C ASN A 111 1.09 15.60 -14.17
N LEU A 112 1.01 14.27 -14.30
CA LEU A 112 -0.03 13.59 -15.09
C LEU A 112 -1.34 13.36 -14.30
N MET A 113 -1.31 13.59 -12.98
CA MET A 113 -2.47 13.39 -12.11
C MET A 113 -3.32 14.67 -12.02
N ASN A 114 -4.64 14.47 -11.93
CA ASN A 114 -5.60 15.55 -11.83
C ASN A 114 -5.71 16.08 -10.39
N ARG A 115 -5.67 17.41 -10.22
CA ARG A 115 -5.78 18.11 -8.92
C ARG A 115 -7.20 18.58 -8.61
N ASN A 116 -8.18 17.68 -8.77
CA ASN A 116 -9.60 17.98 -8.51
C ASN A 116 -10.04 17.74 -7.05
N SER A 117 -9.14 17.29 -6.18
CA SER A 117 -9.41 16.92 -4.78
C SER A 117 -8.19 17.14 -3.91
N ASP A 118 -8.37 17.15 -2.58
CA ASP A 118 -7.27 17.24 -1.62
C ASP A 118 -6.30 16.05 -1.72
N LYS A 119 -6.85 14.85 -1.98
CA LYS A 119 -6.09 13.62 -2.19
C LYS A 119 -5.51 13.52 -3.59
N ILE A 120 -4.28 13.01 -3.68
CA ILE A 120 -3.58 12.74 -4.94
C ILE A 120 -4.33 11.69 -5.78
N CYS A 121 -4.83 10.63 -5.14
CA CYS A 121 -5.61 9.58 -5.81
C CYS A 121 -7.12 9.87 -5.92
N GLY A 122 -7.54 11.09 -5.54
CA GLY A 122 -8.95 11.48 -5.42
C GLY A 122 -9.79 10.54 -4.55
N ASN A 123 -11.04 10.33 -4.94
CA ASN A 123 -12.01 9.53 -4.19
C ASN A 123 -11.82 8.01 -4.35
N THR A 124 -10.64 7.56 -4.82
CA THR A 124 -10.37 6.15 -5.08
C THR A 124 -10.14 5.40 -3.78
N THR A 125 -10.84 4.29 -3.58
CA THR A 125 -10.66 3.43 -2.40
C THR A 125 -9.57 2.38 -2.63
N ALA A 126 -8.98 1.86 -1.55
CA ALA A 126 -8.03 0.76 -1.65
C ALA A 126 -8.64 -0.51 -2.30
N LYS A 127 -9.93 -0.77 -2.08
CA LYS A 127 -10.65 -1.88 -2.72
C LYS A 127 -10.74 -1.67 -4.23
N THR A 128 -11.11 -0.47 -4.67
CA THR A 128 -11.21 -0.12 -6.08
C THR A 128 -9.86 -0.20 -6.78
N LEU A 129 -8.82 0.41 -6.20
CA LEU A 129 -7.49 0.42 -6.81
C LEU A 129 -6.92 -1.00 -6.95
N ARG A 130 -7.10 -1.85 -5.92
CA ARG A 130 -6.71 -3.25 -5.99
C ARG A 130 -7.50 -4.02 -7.04
N GLY A 131 -8.82 -3.84 -7.10
CA GLY A 131 -9.67 -4.50 -8.09
C GLY A 131 -9.24 -4.15 -9.51
N LYS A 132 -9.03 -2.86 -9.78
CA LYS A 132 -8.57 -2.38 -11.09
C LYS A 132 -7.17 -2.86 -11.47
N PHE A 133 -6.30 -3.08 -10.48
CA PHE A 133 -4.99 -3.67 -10.74
C PHE A 133 -5.11 -5.14 -11.14
N ILE A 134 -5.91 -5.92 -10.41
CA ILE A 134 -6.14 -7.34 -10.72
C ILE A 134 -6.82 -7.51 -12.09
N GLU A 135 -7.80 -6.67 -12.41
CA GLU A 135 -8.48 -6.66 -13.72
C GLU A 135 -7.54 -6.35 -14.89
N ALA A 136 -6.42 -5.67 -14.65
CA ALA A 136 -5.46 -5.29 -15.67
C ALA A 136 -4.29 -6.29 -15.79
N LEU A 137 -4.17 -7.26 -14.89
CA LEU A 137 -3.16 -8.33 -15.00
C LEU A 137 -3.52 -9.29 -16.14
N PRO A 138 -2.52 -9.98 -16.73
CA PRO A 138 -2.75 -10.96 -17.80
C PRO A 138 -3.54 -12.19 -17.34
#